data_AF-D8G372-F1
#
_entry.id   AF-D8G372-F1
#
_cell.length_a   1.000
_cell.length_b   1.000
_cell.length_c   1.000
_cell.angle_alpha   90.00
_cell.angle_beta   90.00
_cell.angle_gamma   90.00
#
_symmetry.space_group_name_H-M   'P 1'
#
loop_
_entity.id
_entity.type
_entity.pdbx_description
1 polymer ?
#
loop_
_entity_poly.entity_id
_entity_poly.type
_entity_poly.pdbx_seq_one_letter_code
_entity_poly.pdbx_strand_id
1 'polypeptide(L)'
;MMSFDWSQYLTLAKELAGEATIPAEGEARLRDAISRSYYAAFILARNYLRDKQGHSLPKTSDIHHYIWQEFDINPDSRYQLIADNLKVLRRYRNQADYADKFPLLSAIARIAIKRSQEILFNLSNL
;
A
#
# COMPACT_ATOMS: atom_id res chain seq x y z
N MET A 1 18.65 6.27 16.80
CA MET A 1 18.37 6.71 15.42
C MET A 1 16.86 6.71 15.25
N MET A 2 16.25 7.78 14.75
CA MET A 2 14.80 7.80 14.49
C MET A 2 14.50 6.80 13.36
N SER A 3 13.49 5.94 13.57
CA SER A 3 13.01 5.04 12.51
C SER A 3 12.36 5.85 11.39
N PHE A 4 12.55 5.41 10.14
CA PHE A 4 11.86 6.01 9.00
C PHE A 4 10.33 5.89 9.17
N ASP A 5 9.62 7.00 8.97
CA ASP A 5 8.17 7.02 8.97
C ASP A 5 7.65 6.59 7.60
N TRP A 6 7.19 5.34 7.52
CA TRP A 6 6.67 4.74 6.30
C TRP A 6 5.40 5.41 5.76
N SER A 7 4.69 6.21 6.57
CA SER A 7 3.54 6.97 6.10
C SER A 7 3.95 8.06 5.10
N GLN A 8 5.21 8.52 5.13
CA GLN A 8 5.75 9.49 4.18
C GLN A 8 5.72 8.98 2.73
N TYR A 9 5.71 7.66 2.50
CA TYR A 9 5.50 7.12 1.16
C TYR A 9 4.10 7.40 0.62
N LEU A 10 3.07 7.47 1.47
CA LEU A 10 1.75 7.88 1.02
C LEU A 10 1.72 9.37 0.68
N THR A 11 2.44 10.21 1.42
CA THR A 11 2.64 11.63 1.07
C THR A 11 3.30 11.77 -0.30
N LEU A 12 4.42 11.08 -0.52
CA LEU A 12 5.11 11.07 -1.81
C LEU A 12 4.23 10.54 -2.95
N ALA A 13 3.40 9.53 -2.70
CA ALA A 13 2.48 9.01 -3.71
C ALA A 13 1.49 10.09 -4.21
N LYS A 14 0.95 10.90 -3.29
CA LYS A 14 0.04 12.01 -3.62
C LYS A 14 0.73 13.10 -4.44
N GLU A 15 1.97 13.43 -4.09
CA GLU A 15 2.79 14.40 -4.84
C GLU A 15 3.07 13.93 -6.27
N LEU A 16 3.45 12.66 -6.42
CA LEU A 16 3.73 12.06 -7.72
C LEU A 16 2.48 12.00 -8.62
N ALA A 17 1.33 11.68 -8.04
CA ALA A 17 0.04 11.62 -8.75
C ALA A 17 -0.61 13.00 -9.02
N GLY A 18 0.06 14.09 -8.65
CA GLY A 18 -0.43 15.44 -8.89
C GLY A 18 -1.62 15.86 -8.02
N GLU A 19 -1.84 15.20 -6.88
CA GLU A 19 -2.78 15.70 -5.86
C GLU A 19 -2.19 16.91 -5.11
N ALA A 20 -0.87 17.12 -5.21
CA ALA A 20 -0.17 18.30 -4.71
C ALA A 20 0.14 19.26 -5.87
N THR A 21 -0.81 20.10 -6.27
CA THR A 21 -0.69 21.30 -7.15
C THR A 21 0.15 21.23 -8.45
N ILE A 22 0.67 20.07 -8.82
CA ILE A 22 1.60 19.81 -9.92
C ILE A 22 0.87 18.89 -10.90
N PRO A 23 0.85 19.20 -12.21
CA PRO A 23 0.34 18.27 -13.22
C PRO A 23 1.01 16.91 -13.11
N ALA A 24 0.20 15.83 -13.09
CA ALA A 24 0.71 14.46 -13.11
C ALA A 24 1.22 14.10 -14.51
N GLU A 25 2.29 14.75 -14.96
CA GLU A 25 2.90 14.51 -16.25
C GLU A 25 3.94 13.40 -16.13
N GLY A 26 3.69 12.28 -16.81
CA GLY A 26 4.65 11.19 -16.94
C GLY A 26 4.18 9.88 -16.31
N GLU A 27 4.15 8.85 -17.14
CA GLU A 27 3.83 7.48 -16.75
C GLU A 27 4.69 6.97 -15.58
N ALA A 28 5.97 7.34 -15.54
CA ALA A 28 6.88 6.98 -14.45
C ALA A 28 6.38 7.49 -13.08
N ARG A 29 5.92 8.75 -13.00
CA ARG A 29 5.41 9.32 -11.73
C ARG A 29 4.19 8.55 -11.23
N LEU A 30 3.25 8.25 -12.12
CA LEU A 30 2.02 7.55 -11.75
C LEU A 30 2.28 6.08 -11.35
N ARG A 31 3.22 5.41 -12.02
CA ARG A 31 3.67 4.07 -11.64
C ARG A 31 4.32 4.09 -10.25
N ASP A 32 5.20 5.06 -10.01
CA ASP A 32 5.82 5.22 -8.69
C ASP A 32 4.80 5.59 -7.61
N ALA A 33 3.79 6.41 -7.91
CA ALA A 33 2.72 6.71 -6.98
C ALA A 33 1.97 5.45 -6.51
N ILE A 34 1.69 4.51 -7.42
CA ILE A 34 1.11 3.21 -7.08
C ILE A 34 2.04 2.42 -6.17
N SER A 35 3.33 2.34 -6.53
CA SER A 35 4.31 1.58 -5.77
C SER A 35 4.55 2.16 -4.38
N ARG A 36 4.62 3.49 -4.24
CA ARG A 36 4.72 4.15 -2.93
C ARG A 36 3.45 3.98 -2.09
N SER A 37 2.26 4.04 -2.69
CA SER A 37 1.00 3.73 -2.00
C SER A 37 1.00 2.30 -1.44
N TYR A 38 1.43 1.32 -2.25
CA TYR A 38 1.54 -0.07 -1.80
C TYR A 38 2.54 -0.22 -0.65
N TYR A 39 3.75 0.35 -0.77
CA TYR A 39 4.76 0.18 0.26
C TYR A 39 4.39 0.84 1.59
N ALA A 40 3.75 2.01 1.56
CA ALA A 40 3.22 2.63 2.78
C ALA A 40 2.27 1.68 3.52
N ALA A 41 1.23 1.20 2.82
CA ALA A 41 0.22 0.30 3.36
C ALA A 41 0.82 -1.04 3.83
N PHE A 42 1.58 -1.71 2.96
CA PHE A 42 2.16 -3.02 3.25
C PHE A 42 3.10 -2.97 4.46
N ILE A 43 4.00 -1.98 4.52
CA ILE A 43 5.00 -1.94 5.59
C ILE A 43 4.35 -1.58 6.92
N LEU A 44 3.37 -0.67 6.95
CA LEU A 44 2.66 -0.34 8.17
C LEU A 44 1.80 -1.52 8.66
N ALA A 45 1.10 -2.21 7.76
CA ALA A 45 0.37 -3.44 8.10
C ALA A 45 1.32 -4.53 8.63
N ARG A 46 2.48 -4.72 7.98
CA ARG A 46 3.52 -5.65 8.42
C ARG A 46 4.04 -5.31 9.81
N ASN A 47 4.34 -4.04 10.06
CA ASN A 47 4.82 -3.59 11.35
C ASN A 47 3.73 -3.72 12.43
N TYR A 48 2.45 -3.50 12.09
CA TYR A 48 1.34 -3.76 13.02
C TYR A 48 1.31 -5.22 13.48
N LEU A 49 1.33 -6.18 12.54
CA LEU A 49 1.34 -7.61 12.91
C LEU A 49 2.56 -7.96 13.79
N ARG A 50 3.75 -7.43 13.47
CA ARG A 50 4.97 -7.67 14.25
C ARG A 50 4.93 -7.02 15.63
N ASP A 51 4.67 -5.72 15.69
CA ASP A 51 4.91 -4.88 16.86
C ASP A 51 3.70 -4.83 17.81
N LYS A 52 2.48 -5.00 17.28
CA LYS A 52 1.23 -4.95 18.05
C LYS A 52 0.62 -6.32 18.31
N GLN A 53 0.79 -7.26 17.40
CA GLN A 53 0.24 -8.61 17.53
C GLN A 53 1.30 -9.70 17.78
N GLY A 54 2.60 -9.35 17.74
CA GLY A 54 3.68 -10.27 18.09
C GLY A 54 3.96 -11.36 17.05
N HIS A 55 3.52 -11.20 15.80
CA HIS A 55 3.75 -12.20 14.75
C HIS A 55 5.24 -12.32 14.41
N SER A 56 5.73 -13.55 14.28
CA SER A 56 7.04 -13.86 13.70
C SER A 56 6.95 -13.84 12.19
N LEU A 57 7.48 -12.80 11.56
CA LEU A 57 7.32 -12.59 10.12
C LEU A 57 8.26 -13.48 9.28
N PRO A 58 7.77 -14.07 8.18
CA PRO A 58 8.61 -14.77 7.20
C PRO A 58 9.67 -13.82 6.61
N LYS A 59 10.89 -14.34 6.37
CA LYS A 59 11.99 -13.59 5.73
C LYS A 59 12.07 -13.79 4.20
N THR A 60 11.02 -14.38 3.61
CA THR A 60 10.97 -14.74 2.18
C THR A 60 10.11 -13.74 1.39
N SER A 61 10.12 -13.85 0.07
CA SER A 61 9.20 -13.08 -0.80
C SER A 61 7.72 -13.34 -0.50
N ASP A 62 7.42 -14.47 0.14
CA ASP A 62 6.08 -14.87 0.57
C ASP A 62 5.51 -13.98 1.67
N ILE A 63 6.34 -13.13 2.30
CA ILE A 63 5.89 -12.14 3.28
C ILE A 63 4.72 -11.30 2.75
N HIS A 64 4.70 -10.96 1.46
CA HIS A 64 3.60 -10.18 0.90
C HIS A 64 2.26 -10.90 0.92
N HIS A 65 2.27 -12.22 0.72
CA HIS A 65 1.07 -13.05 0.81
C HIS A 65 0.64 -13.22 2.26
N TYR A 66 1.60 -13.58 3.11
CA TYR A 66 1.41 -13.77 4.55
C TYR A 66 0.72 -12.56 5.19
N ILE A 67 1.19 -11.33 4.95
CA ILE A 67 0.60 -10.15 5.62
C ILE A 67 -0.89 -10.01 5.33
N TRP A 68 -1.34 -10.06 4.08
CA TRP A 68 -2.78 -9.88 3.83
C TRP A 68 -3.59 -11.08 4.35
N GLN A 69 -3.04 -12.29 4.33
CA GLN A 69 -3.73 -13.49 4.81
C GLN A 69 -3.97 -13.44 6.32
N GLU A 70 -3.01 -12.97 7.11
CA GLU A 70 -3.18 -12.79 8.55
C GLU A 70 -4.27 -11.77 8.90
N PHE A 71 -4.43 -10.72 8.08
CA PHE A 71 -5.60 -9.83 8.22
C PHE A 71 -6.90 -10.51 7.79
N ASP A 72 -6.88 -11.34 6.75
CA ASP A 72 -8.08 -11.98 6.15
C ASP A 72 -8.75 -12.99 7.09
N ILE A 73 -7.97 -13.71 7.90
CA ILE A 73 -8.49 -14.72 8.84
C ILE A 73 -9.19 -14.11 10.07
N ASN A 74 -9.03 -12.81 10.30
CA ASN A 74 -9.68 -12.12 11.41
C ASN A 74 -11.14 -11.76 11.03
N PRO A 75 -12.15 -12.10 11.86
CA PRO A 75 -13.55 -11.84 11.55
C PRO A 75 -13.96 -10.35 11.65
N ASP A 76 -13.13 -9.48 12.22
CA ASP A 76 -13.41 -8.04 12.27
C ASP A 76 -13.38 -7.43 10.86
N SER A 77 -14.46 -6.74 10.49
CA SER A 77 -14.62 -6.15 9.15
C SER A 77 -13.50 -5.16 8.77
N ARG A 78 -12.85 -4.52 9.75
CA ARG A 78 -11.72 -3.61 9.51
C ARG A 78 -10.49 -4.38 9.05
N TYR A 79 -10.25 -5.57 9.63
CA TYR A 79 -9.16 -6.43 9.21
C TYR A 79 -9.40 -6.98 7.79
N GLN A 80 -10.63 -7.43 7.51
CA GLN A 80 -11.01 -7.88 6.16
C GLN A 80 -10.83 -6.78 5.11
N LEU A 81 -11.23 -5.55 5.42
CA LEU A 81 -11.02 -4.40 4.55
C LEU A 81 -9.52 -4.15 4.29
N ILE A 82 -8.68 -4.24 5.33
CA ILE A 82 -7.23 -4.12 5.17
C ILE A 82 -6.69 -5.23 4.26
N ALA A 83 -7.10 -6.49 4.47
CA ALA A 83 -6.68 -7.62 3.66
C ALA A 83 -7.02 -7.42 2.17
N ASP A 84 -8.27 -7.06 1.87
CA ASP A 84 -8.72 -6.85 0.50
C ASP A 84 -8.00 -5.68 -0.19
N ASN A 85 -7.82 -4.57 0.53
CA ASN A 85 -7.07 -3.44 0.00
C ASN A 85 -5.59 -3.79 -0.26
N LEU A 86 -4.95 -4.59 0.61
CA LEU A 86 -3.58 -5.06 0.41
C LEU A 86 -3.47 -5.98 -0.82
N LYS A 87 -4.41 -6.92 -0.99
CA LYS A 87 -4.49 -7.81 -2.17
C LYS A 87 -4.61 -6.99 -3.47
N VAL A 88 -5.47 -5.98 -3.49
CA VAL A 88 -5.65 -5.08 -4.64
C VAL A 88 -4.39 -4.26 -4.91
N LEU A 89 -3.82 -3.61 -3.90
CA LEU A 89 -2.63 -2.77 -4.06
C LEU A 89 -1.43 -3.57 -4.55
N ARG A 90 -1.26 -4.82 -4.09
CA ARG A 90 -0.19 -5.70 -4.58
C ARG A 90 -0.31 -5.95 -6.08
N ARG A 91 -1.52 -6.21 -6.57
CA ARG A 91 -1.76 -6.42 -8.02
C ARG A 91 -1.43 -5.17 -8.83
N TYR A 92 -1.87 -4.00 -8.38
CA TYR A 92 -1.56 -2.74 -9.05
C TYR A 92 -0.06 -2.44 -9.07
N ARG A 93 0.63 -2.64 -7.93
CA ARG A 93 2.08 -2.45 -7.85
C ARG A 93 2.83 -3.39 -8.79
N ASN A 94 2.43 -4.66 -8.86
CA ASN A 94 3.07 -5.61 -9.78
C ASN A 94 2.90 -5.18 -11.25
N GLN A 95 1.73 -4.68 -11.63
CA GLN A 95 1.52 -4.15 -12.99
C GLN A 95 2.30 -2.86 -13.23
N ALA A 96 2.32 -1.95 -12.24
CA ALA A 96 3.07 -0.68 -12.31
C ALA A 96 4.57 -0.90 -12.52
N ASP A 97 5.14 -1.90 -11.86
CA ASP A 97 6.59 -2.09 -11.86
C ASP A 97 7.09 -2.96 -13.03
N TYR A 98 6.24 -3.83 -13.59
CA TYR A 98 6.70 -4.87 -14.53
C TYR A 98 5.96 -4.95 -15.86
N ALA A 99 4.78 -4.33 -16.03
CA ALA A 99 4.06 -4.41 -17.29
C ALA A 99 4.45 -3.29 -18.25
N ASP A 100 4.75 -3.64 -19.51
CA ASP A 100 5.04 -2.68 -20.58
C ASP A 100 3.88 -1.72 -20.87
N LYS A 101 2.64 -2.15 -20.60
CA LYS A 101 1.42 -1.36 -20.80
C LYS A 101 0.57 -1.34 -19.55
N PHE A 102 0.12 -0.15 -19.17
CA PHE A 102 -0.79 0.03 -18.04
C PHE A 102 -1.98 0.92 -18.42
N PRO A 103 -3.06 0.33 -18.96
CA PRO A 103 -4.28 1.06 -19.26
C PRO A 103 -4.86 1.72 -18.01
N LEU A 104 -5.47 2.90 -18.17
CA LEU A 104 -6.14 3.64 -17.08
C LEU A 104 -5.20 4.02 -15.91
N LEU A 105 -3.89 4.12 -16.16
CA LEU A 105 -2.85 4.36 -15.16
C LEU A 105 -3.20 5.49 -14.18
N SER A 106 -3.64 6.66 -14.68
CA SER A 106 -3.98 7.80 -13.81
C SER A 106 -5.16 7.50 -12.88
N ALA A 107 -6.18 6.77 -13.36
CA ALA A 107 -7.31 6.38 -12.52
C ALA A 107 -6.89 5.36 -11.46
N ILE A 108 -6.04 4.41 -11.83
CA ILE A 108 -5.53 3.37 -10.92
C ILE A 108 -4.60 3.97 -9.87
N ALA A 109 -3.76 4.95 -10.21
CA ALA A 109 -2.94 5.68 -9.25
C ALA A 109 -3.79 6.35 -8.15
N ARG A 110 -4.88 7.04 -8.54
CA ARG A 110 -5.83 7.63 -7.57
C ARG A 110 -6.51 6.59 -6.69
N ILE A 111 -6.90 5.44 -7.26
CA ILE A 111 -7.50 4.33 -6.49
C ILE A 111 -6.47 3.76 -5.52
N ALA A 112 -5.21 3.59 -5.93
CA ALA A 112 -4.16 3.06 -5.06
C ALA A 112 -3.91 3.98 -3.85
N ILE A 113 -3.86 5.29 -4.06
CA ILE A 113 -3.74 6.27 -2.97
C ILE A 113 -4.90 6.15 -1.99
N LYS A 114 -6.15 6.14 -2.48
CA LYS A 114 -7.35 6.02 -1.63
C LYS A 114 -7.36 4.74 -0.80
N ARG A 115 -7.04 3.59 -1.42
CA ARG A 115 -6.97 2.32 -0.69
C ARG A 115 -5.86 2.30 0.35
N SER A 116 -4.71 2.90 0.06
CA SER A 116 -3.65 3.07 1.05
C SER A 116 -4.10 3.97 2.21
N GLN A 117 -4.80 5.07 1.94
CA GLN A 117 -5.38 5.93 2.98
C GLN A 117 -6.35 5.16 3.87
N GLU A 118 -7.24 4.36 3.28
CA GLU A 118 -8.18 3.51 4.03
C GLU A 118 -7.46 2.50 4.93
N ILE A 119 -6.41 1.84 4.44
CA ILE A 119 -5.61 0.92 5.27
C ILE A 119 -4.99 1.67 6.45
N LEU A 120 -4.32 2.79 6.19
CA LEU A 120 -3.65 3.56 7.25
C LEU A 120 -4.64 4.06 8.30
N PHE A 121 -5.81 4.54 7.86
CA PHE A 121 -6.89 4.94 8.76
C PHE A 121 -7.39 3.78 9.61
N ASN A 122 -7.62 2.60 9.03
CA ASN A 122 -8.08 1.46 9.81
C ASN A 122 -7.01 0.98 10.79
N LEU A 123 -5.74 0.87 10.37
CA LEU A 123 -4.62 0.50 11.23
C LEU A 123 -4.46 1.44 12.44
N SER A 124 -4.70 2.75 12.29
CA SER A 124 -4.62 3.69 13.42
C SER A 124 -5.79 3.57 14.40
N ASN A 125 -6.84 2.85 14.02
CA ASN A 125 -8.06 2.67 14.80
C ASN A 125 -8.28 1.20 15.23
N LEU A 126 -7.28 0.34 15.08
CA LEU A 126 -7.25 -1.03 15.61
C LEU A 126 -6.56 -1.07 16.98
#